data_AF-A0A816LXB5-F1
#
_entry.id   AF-A0A816LXB5-F1
#
_cell.length_a   1.000
_cell.length_b   1.000
_cell.length_c   1.000
_cell.angle_alpha   90.00
_cell.angle_beta   90.00
_cell.angle_gamma   90.00
#
_symmetry.space_group_name_H-M   'P 1'
#
loop_
_entity.id
_entity.type
_entity.pdbx_description
1 polymer ?
#
loop_
_entity_poly.entity_id
_entity_poly.type
_entity_poly.pdbx_seq_one_letter_code
_entity_poly.pdbx_strand_id
1 'polypeptide(L)'
;MPKQPSDQLVTQWIYQDYFQYKDRSPKASVTSYAAILGVSHDDLEVLKKYQIGSEDSTAIYNNDSKLKSAEHFQAELIYDGFRAAAADGTLKTREIDAISALAKKLGMTDEKFQEILTLYKEEEEHRQKRIEVLFPKSYADAVKAIDKHYGR
;
A
#
# COMPACT_ATOMS: atom_id res chain seq x y z
N MET A 1 -4.64 -13.05 -41.26
CA MET A 1 -4.34 -11.93 -40.33
C MET A 1 -4.43 -12.47 -38.92
N PRO A 2 -3.33 -12.55 -38.15
CA PRO A 2 -3.43 -12.93 -36.74
C PRO A 2 -3.99 -11.74 -35.96
N LYS A 3 -5.11 -11.97 -35.25
CA LYS A 3 -5.71 -10.97 -34.35
C LYS A 3 -4.81 -10.80 -33.12
N GLN A 4 -4.62 -9.55 -32.72
CA GLN A 4 -3.68 -9.11 -31.69
C GLN A 4 -3.94 -9.77 -30.32
N PRO A 5 -2.90 -10.21 -29.59
CA PRO A 5 -3.00 -10.78 -28.23
C PRO A 5 -2.88 -9.72 -27.10
N SER A 6 -3.10 -8.43 -27.38
CA SER A 6 -2.80 -7.33 -26.43
C SER A 6 -3.81 -7.19 -25.29
N ASP A 7 -5.10 -7.39 -25.57
CA ASP A 7 -6.15 -6.94 -24.65
C ASP A 7 -6.36 -7.89 -23.47
N GLN A 8 -6.09 -9.19 -23.67
CA GLN A 8 -6.09 -10.18 -22.60
C GLN A 8 -4.90 -9.96 -21.63
N LEU A 9 -3.73 -9.60 -22.14
CA LEU A 9 -2.55 -9.36 -21.29
C LEU A 9 -2.70 -8.10 -20.45
N VAL A 10 -3.23 -7.00 -21.00
CA VAL A 10 -3.46 -5.76 -20.24
C VAL A 10 -4.52 -5.97 -19.16
N THR A 11 -5.61 -6.67 -19.48
CA THR A 11 -6.64 -6.99 -18.49
C THR A 11 -6.09 -7.93 -17.42
N GLN A 12 -5.32 -8.95 -17.78
CA GLN A 12 -4.72 -9.90 -16.84
C GLN A 12 -3.65 -9.26 -15.95
N TRP A 13 -2.90 -8.27 -16.47
CA TRP A 13 -1.93 -7.48 -15.71
C TRP A 13 -2.59 -6.54 -14.71
N ILE A 14 -3.63 -5.80 -15.15
CA ILE A 14 -4.48 -4.99 -14.24
C ILE A 14 -5.12 -5.90 -13.17
N TYR A 15 -5.54 -7.12 -13.53
CA TYR A 15 -6.14 -8.08 -12.59
C TYR A 15 -5.18 -8.63 -11.55
N GLN A 16 -3.95 -8.96 -11.94
CA GLN A 16 -2.97 -9.51 -11.00
C GLN A 16 -2.48 -8.45 -10.02
N ASP A 17 -2.24 -7.22 -10.50
CA ASP A 17 -1.75 -6.13 -9.64
C ASP A 17 -2.84 -5.50 -8.75
N TYR A 18 -4.08 -5.35 -9.25
CA TYR A 18 -5.13 -4.68 -8.46
C TYR A 18 -6.00 -5.62 -7.60
N PHE A 19 -6.15 -6.89 -7.97
CA PHE A 19 -7.20 -7.74 -7.36
C PHE A 19 -6.74 -9.11 -6.81
N GLN A 20 -5.54 -9.60 -7.14
CA GLN A 20 -5.07 -10.94 -6.73
C GLN A 20 -3.88 -10.97 -5.76
N TYR A 21 -3.79 -10.03 -4.82
CA TYR A 21 -3.03 -10.34 -3.60
C TYR A 21 -3.80 -11.37 -2.77
N LYS A 22 -3.39 -12.64 -2.88
CA LYS A 22 -3.88 -13.73 -2.01
C LYS A 22 -3.54 -13.47 -0.54
N ASP A 23 -2.49 -12.70 -0.28
CA ASP A 23 -2.14 -12.21 1.05
C ASP A 23 -2.26 -10.68 1.07
N ARG A 24 -3.31 -10.17 1.72
CA ARG A 24 -3.53 -8.73 1.96
C ARG A 24 -2.92 -8.26 3.29
N SER A 25 -1.94 -8.98 3.82
CA SER A 25 -1.25 -8.58 5.04
C SER A 25 -0.42 -7.30 4.82
N PRO A 26 -0.22 -6.50 5.87
CA PRO A 26 0.70 -5.35 5.81
C PRO A 26 2.11 -5.71 5.33
N LYS A 27 2.61 -6.90 5.67
CA LYS A 27 3.93 -7.38 5.26
C LYS A 27 4.01 -7.64 3.75
N ALA A 28 2.98 -8.25 3.16
CA ALA A 28 2.89 -8.44 1.72
C ALA A 28 2.80 -7.09 0.97
N SER A 29 2.06 -6.13 1.52
CA SER A 29 1.96 -4.77 0.97
C SER A 29 3.34 -4.07 0.92
N VAL A 30 4.08 -4.05 2.04
CA VAL A 30 5.41 -3.42 2.13
C VAL A 30 6.42 -4.05 1.17
N THR A 31 6.49 -5.39 1.12
CA THR A 31 7.45 -6.09 0.24
C THR A 31 7.15 -5.87 -1.24
N SER A 32 5.87 -5.73 -1.59
CA SER A 32 5.45 -5.47 -2.97
C SER A 32 5.73 -4.04 -3.39
N TYR A 33 5.47 -3.08 -2.50
CA TYR A 33 5.80 -1.68 -2.74
C TYR A 33 7.33 -1.49 -2.91
N ALA A 34 8.14 -2.13 -2.07
CA ALA A 34 9.59 -2.13 -2.20
C ALA A 34 10.05 -2.70 -3.56
N ALA A 35 9.42 -3.76 -4.05
CA ALA A 35 9.74 -4.34 -5.36
C ALA A 35 9.44 -3.36 -6.51
N ILE A 36 8.33 -2.63 -6.44
CA ILE A 36 7.96 -1.59 -7.42
C ILE A 36 9.00 -0.47 -7.45
N LEU A 37 9.55 -0.09 -6.28
CA LEU A 37 10.60 0.91 -6.16
C LEU A 37 11.98 0.42 -6.64
N GLY A 38 12.09 -0.83 -7.09
CA GLY A 38 13.34 -1.39 -7.63
C GLY A 38 14.32 -1.88 -6.57
N VAL A 39 13.85 -2.17 -5.35
CA VAL A 39 14.68 -2.82 -4.32
C VAL A 39 15.19 -4.17 -4.84
N SER A 40 16.45 -4.49 -4.54
CA SER A 40 17.10 -5.70 -5.05
C SER A 40 16.40 -6.97 -4.57
N HIS A 41 16.53 -8.06 -5.33
CA HIS A 41 15.93 -9.34 -4.94
C HIS A 41 16.44 -9.81 -3.57
N ASP A 42 17.74 -9.66 -3.31
CA ASP A 42 18.36 -10.07 -2.05
C ASP A 42 17.79 -9.29 -0.85
N ASP A 43 17.63 -7.98 -1.00
CA ASP A 43 17.02 -7.13 0.04
C ASP A 43 15.54 -7.45 0.26
N LEU A 44 14.81 -7.78 -0.80
CA LEU A 44 13.42 -8.25 -0.68
C LEU A 44 13.33 -9.57 0.08
N GLU A 45 14.27 -10.49 -0.12
CA GLU A 45 14.32 -11.75 0.64
C GLU A 45 14.65 -11.52 2.12
N VAL A 46 15.47 -10.52 2.44
CA VAL A 46 15.69 -10.08 3.83
C VAL A 46 14.39 -9.52 4.43
N LEU A 47 13.70 -8.62 3.73
CA LEU A 47 12.44 -8.03 4.20
C LEU A 47 11.34 -9.09 4.42
N LYS A 48 11.26 -10.10 3.55
CA LYS A 48 10.32 -11.22 3.72
C LYS A 48 10.61 -12.06 4.97
N LYS A 49 11.86 -12.15 5.40
CA LYS A 49 12.27 -12.92 6.58
C LYS A 49 12.27 -12.10 7.87
N TYR A 50 12.20 -10.78 7.77
CA TYR A 50 12.19 -9.89 8.92
C TYR A 50 11.04 -10.21 9.89
N GLN A 51 11.38 -10.28 11.18
CA GLN A 51 10.46 -10.55 12.28
C GLN A 51 10.14 -9.25 13.01
N ILE A 52 8.87 -8.86 12.99
CA ILE A 52 8.42 -7.63 13.66
C ILE A 52 8.63 -7.77 15.16
N GLY A 53 9.28 -6.78 15.77
CA GLY A 53 9.54 -6.73 17.21
C GLY A 53 10.81 -7.47 17.65
N SER A 54 11.62 -8.01 16.72
CA SER A 54 12.94 -8.55 17.06
C SER A 54 13.95 -7.49 17.48
N GLU A 55 13.68 -6.22 17.15
CA GLU A 55 14.57 -5.07 17.38
C GLU A 55 13.75 -3.82 17.74
N ASP A 56 14.41 -2.81 18.31
CA ASP A 56 13.82 -1.48 18.49
C ASP A 56 13.66 -0.79 17.13
N SER A 57 12.41 -0.66 16.68
CA SER A 57 12.03 -0.05 15.40
C SER A 57 12.46 1.41 15.24
N THR A 58 12.92 2.06 16.31
CA THR A 58 13.36 3.46 16.31
C THR A 58 14.88 3.63 16.37
N ALA A 59 15.63 2.55 16.57
CA ALA A 59 17.09 2.61 16.73
C ALA A 59 17.78 3.22 15.50
N ILE A 60 17.31 2.92 14.29
CA ILE A 60 17.89 3.46 13.03
C ILE A 60 17.73 4.99 12.97
N TYR A 61 16.57 5.52 13.38
CA TYR A 61 16.29 6.95 13.40
C TYR A 61 17.01 7.67 14.54
N ASN A 62 17.12 7.02 15.70
CA ASN A 62 17.72 7.64 16.89
C ASN A 62 19.26 7.65 16.84
N ASN A 63 19.86 6.65 16.20
CA ASN A 63 21.32 6.50 16.13
C ASN A 63 21.94 7.24 14.94
N ASP A 64 21.17 7.62 13.93
CA ASP A 64 21.63 8.41 12.79
C ASP A 64 21.13 9.86 12.89
N SER A 65 22.04 10.80 13.16
CA SER A 65 21.75 12.23 13.26
C SER A 65 21.07 12.84 12.03
N LYS A 66 21.31 12.29 10.83
CA LYS A 66 20.67 12.75 9.59
C LYS A 66 19.22 12.27 9.52
N LEU A 67 18.97 11.01 9.86
CA LEU A 67 17.59 10.48 9.89
C LEU A 67 16.76 11.08 11.02
N LYS A 68 17.40 11.40 12.15
CA LYS A 68 16.75 12.10 13.26
C LYS A 68 16.26 13.50 12.88
N SER A 69 16.98 14.20 12.01
CA SER A 69 16.65 15.57 11.57
C SER A 69 15.83 15.60 10.27
N ALA A 70 15.61 14.46 9.63
CA ALA A 70 14.87 14.38 8.37
C ALA A 70 13.37 14.16 8.60
N GLU A 71 12.69 15.21 9.06
CA GLU A 71 11.25 15.21 9.35
C GLU A 71 10.40 14.71 8.17
N HIS A 72 10.81 14.99 6.93
CA HIS A 72 10.11 14.54 5.72
C HIS A 72 10.11 13.01 5.57
N PHE A 73 11.23 12.34 5.87
CA PHE A 73 11.29 10.87 5.82
C PHE A 73 10.48 10.24 6.94
N GLN A 74 10.42 10.88 8.12
CA GLN A 74 9.57 10.42 9.22
C GLN A 74 8.09 10.55 8.85
N ALA A 75 7.69 11.65 8.21
CA ALA A 75 6.33 11.85 7.71
C ALA A 75 5.96 10.80 6.65
N GLU A 76 6.85 10.54 5.70
CA GLU A 76 6.67 9.52 4.66
C GLU A 76 6.54 8.11 5.28
N LEU A 77 7.38 7.76 6.26
CA LEU A 77 7.28 6.48 6.97
C LEU A 77 5.91 6.31 7.64
N ILE A 78 5.41 7.34 8.33
CA ILE A 78 4.12 7.29 9.00
C ILE A 78 2.98 7.13 7.98
N TYR A 79 3.07 7.85 6.87
CA TYR A 79 2.12 7.74 5.77
C TYR A 79 2.11 6.32 5.15
N ASP A 80 3.28 5.77 4.84
CA ASP A 80 3.41 4.40 4.33
C ASP A 80 2.95 3.36 5.35
N GLY A 81 3.12 3.66 6.65
CA GLY A 81 2.54 2.88 7.75
C GLY A 81 1.02 2.77 7.64
N PHE A 82 0.31 3.86 7.34
CA PHE A 82 -1.14 3.83 7.12
C PHE A 82 -1.52 3.01 5.89
N ARG A 83 -0.81 3.19 4.77
CA ARG A 83 -1.04 2.40 3.55
C ARG A 83 -0.82 0.91 3.77
N ALA A 84 0.22 0.54 4.49
CA ALA A 84 0.52 -0.84 4.82
C ALA A 84 -0.53 -1.43 5.77
N ALA A 85 -0.91 -0.69 6.82
CA ALA A 85 -1.91 -1.15 7.78
C ALA A 85 -3.28 -1.37 7.14
N ALA A 86 -3.67 -0.52 6.20
CA ALA A 86 -4.93 -0.59 5.47
C ALA A 86 -4.87 -1.48 4.21
N ALA A 87 -3.86 -2.34 4.06
CA ALA A 87 -3.74 -3.24 2.91
C ALA A 87 -4.95 -4.20 2.75
N ASP A 88 -5.64 -4.50 3.85
CA ASP A 88 -6.88 -5.27 3.86
C ASP A 88 -8.12 -4.45 3.42
N GLY A 89 -7.94 -3.14 3.19
CA GLY A 89 -8.98 -2.19 2.81
C GLY A 89 -9.61 -1.44 3.97
N THR A 90 -9.15 -1.62 5.22
CA THR A 90 -9.71 -0.90 6.37
C THR A 90 -8.66 -0.58 7.42
N LEU A 91 -8.40 0.72 7.60
CA LEU A 91 -7.59 1.22 8.70
C LEU A 91 -8.38 1.25 10.01
N LYS A 92 -7.99 0.42 10.98
CA LYS A 92 -8.69 0.28 12.27
C LYS A 92 -8.08 1.20 13.33
N THR A 93 -8.86 1.57 14.35
CA THR A 93 -8.40 2.44 15.46
C THR A 93 -7.11 1.92 16.11
N ARG A 94 -7.04 0.62 16.40
CA ARG A 94 -5.83 0.00 16.99
C ARG A 94 -4.56 0.17 16.14
N GLU A 95 -4.70 0.22 14.81
CA GLU A 95 -3.59 0.41 13.88
C GLU A 95 -3.17 1.89 13.87
N ILE A 96 -4.14 2.81 13.92
CA ILE A 96 -3.88 4.24 14.09
C ILE A 96 -3.15 4.51 15.41
N ASP A 97 -3.60 3.91 16.52
CA ASP A 97 -2.98 4.07 17.83
C ASP A 97 -1.52 3.56 17.84
N ALA A 98 -1.28 2.41 17.21
CA ALA A 98 0.06 1.85 17.07
C ALA A 98 0.99 2.75 16.25
N ILE A 99 0.50 3.30 15.14
CA ILE A 99 1.28 4.21 14.28
C ILE A 99 1.50 5.55 14.99
N SER A 100 0.51 6.05 15.75
CA SER A 100 0.66 7.25 16.60
C SER A 100 1.74 7.06 17.65
N ALA A 101 1.78 5.89 18.31
CA ALA A 101 2.83 5.57 19.27
C ALA A 101 4.22 5.56 18.63
N LEU A 102 4.35 5.09 17.38
CA LEU A 102 5.60 5.17 16.62
C LEU A 102 5.96 6.61 16.27
N ALA A 103 5.01 7.40 15.78
CA ALA A 103 5.20 8.81 15.43
C ALA A 103 5.73 9.62 16.63
N LYS A 104 5.17 9.39 17.82
CA LYS A 104 5.65 10.01 19.07
C LYS A 104 7.09 9.64 19.40
N LYS A 105 7.47 8.37 19.23
CA LYS A 105 8.87 7.95 19.44
C LYS A 105 9.84 8.56 18.44
N LEU A 106 9.37 8.91 17.24
CA LEU A 106 10.14 9.64 16.23
C LEU A 106 10.18 11.16 16.48
N GLY A 107 9.49 11.66 17.52
CA GLY A 107 9.44 13.08 17.85
C GLY A 107 8.44 13.89 17.04
N MET A 108 7.53 13.24 16.30
CA MET A 108 6.49 13.91 15.54
C MET A 108 5.42 14.49 16.47
N THR A 109 4.96 15.71 16.17
CA THR A 109 3.87 16.33 16.92
C THR A 109 2.51 15.72 16.57
N ASP A 110 1.55 15.84 17.50
CA ASP A 110 0.19 15.33 17.28
C ASP A 110 -0.48 16.05 16.09
N GLU A 111 -0.22 17.36 15.91
CA GLU A 111 -0.75 18.13 14.78
C GLU A 111 -0.25 17.56 13.45
N LYS A 112 1.07 17.33 13.34
CA LYS A 112 1.65 16.80 12.10
C LYS A 112 1.14 15.39 11.79
N PHE A 113 1.00 14.57 12.82
CA PHE A 113 0.42 13.24 12.68
C PHE A 113 -1.02 13.31 12.15
N GLN A 114 -1.85 14.23 12.66
CA GLN A 114 -3.23 14.41 12.18
C GLN A 114 -3.29 14.92 10.73
N GLU A 115 -2.36 15.81 10.33
CA GLU A 115 -2.25 16.23 8.92
C GLU A 115 -2.01 15.03 8.00
N ILE A 116 -1.07 14.16 8.35
CA ILE A 116 -0.72 12.97 7.55
C ILE A 116 -1.89 11.98 7.51
N LEU A 117 -2.55 11.74 8.65
CA LEU A 117 -3.72 10.87 8.71
C LEU A 117 -4.87 11.41 7.85
N THR A 118 -5.06 12.73 7.84
CA THR A 118 -6.08 13.39 7.01
C THR A 118 -5.75 13.23 5.54
N LEU A 119 -4.50 13.49 5.13
CA LEU A 119 -4.04 13.30 3.76
C LEU A 119 -4.28 11.87 3.28
N TYR A 120 -3.91 10.86 4.08
CA TYR A 120 -4.15 9.45 3.74
C TYR A 120 -5.64 9.17 3.49
N LYS A 121 -6.54 9.68 4.34
CA LYS A 121 -7.99 9.47 4.20
C LYS A 121 -8.53 10.14 2.93
N GLU A 122 -8.10 11.37 2.65
CA GLU A 122 -8.51 12.10 1.44
C GLU A 122 -8.06 11.38 0.16
N GLU A 123 -6.83 10.87 0.14
CA GLU A 123 -6.34 10.09 -1.00
C GLU A 123 -7.06 8.77 -1.17
N GLU A 124 -7.40 8.09 -0.08
CA GLU A 124 -8.20 6.86 -0.12
C GLU A 124 -9.61 7.15 -0.67
N GLU A 125 -10.26 8.24 -0.24
CA GLU A 125 -11.54 8.67 -0.80
C GLU A 125 -11.43 8.98 -2.30
N HIS A 126 -10.38 9.69 -2.73
CA HIS A 126 -10.13 9.95 -4.14
C HIS A 126 -9.84 8.68 -4.94
N ARG A 127 -9.12 7.72 -4.36
CA ARG A 127 -8.86 6.42 -4.97
C ARG A 127 -10.16 5.64 -5.18
N GLN A 128 -11.05 5.62 -4.18
CA GLN A 128 -12.36 4.96 -4.27
C GLN A 128 -13.23 5.63 -5.34
N LYS A 129 -13.34 6.96 -5.33
CA LYS A 129 -14.03 7.73 -6.40
C LYS A 129 -13.48 7.40 -7.78
N ARG A 130 -12.15 7.34 -7.93
CA ARG A 130 -11.50 6.95 -9.20
C ARG A 130 -11.90 5.54 -9.63
N ILE A 131 -11.95 4.58 -8.71
CA ILE A 131 -12.37 3.21 -8.99
C ILE A 131 -13.84 3.18 -9.44
N GLU A 132 -14.73 3.87 -8.73
CA GLU A 132 -16.15 3.95 -9.10
C GLU A 132 -16.35 4.55 -10.50
N VAL A 133 -15.57 5.57 -10.86
CA VAL A 133 -15.64 6.21 -12.18
C VAL A 133 -15.08 5.32 -13.29
N LEU A 134 -13.93 4.69 -13.07
CA LEU A 134 -13.26 3.88 -14.09
C LEU A 134 -13.87 2.48 -14.22
N PHE A 135 -14.46 1.97 -13.15
CA PHE A 135 -15.04 0.63 -13.05
C PHE A 135 -16.47 0.69 -12.46
N PRO A 136 -17.42 1.36 -13.14
CA PRO A 136 -18.78 1.60 -12.62
C PRO A 136 -19.66 0.34 -12.55
N LYS A 137 -19.17 -0.79 -13.06
CA LYS A 137 -19.86 -2.08 -13.07
C LYS A 137 -19.11 -3.04 -12.19
N SER A 138 -19.83 -3.84 -11.41
CA SER A 138 -19.20 -4.90 -10.62
C SER A 138 -18.43 -5.84 -11.53
N TYR A 139 -17.43 -6.54 -10.98
CA TYR A 139 -16.69 -7.56 -11.72
C TYR A 139 -17.62 -8.54 -12.45
N ALA A 140 -18.68 -8.98 -11.79
CA ALA A 140 -19.67 -9.89 -12.36
C ALA A 140 -20.41 -9.29 -13.56
N ASP A 141 -20.66 -7.98 -13.54
CA ASP A 141 -21.34 -7.28 -14.64
C ASP A 141 -20.41 -7.01 -15.83
N ALA A 142 -19.13 -6.76 -15.57
CA ALA A 142 -18.10 -6.67 -16.61
C ALA A 142 -17.90 -8.02 -17.31
N VAL A 143 -17.79 -9.12 -16.55
CA VAL A 143 -17.68 -10.48 -17.08
C VAL A 143 -18.93 -10.88 -17.87
N LYS A 144 -20.13 -10.65 -17.33
CA LYS A 144 -21.39 -10.91 -18.07
C LYS A 144 -21.49 -10.11 -19.37
N ALA A 145 -21.01 -8.86 -19.39
CA ALA A 145 -21.00 -8.05 -20.59
C ALA A 145 -20.03 -8.61 -21.65
N ILE A 146 -18.88 -9.12 -21.23
CA ILE A 146 -17.90 -9.79 -22.08
C ILE A 146 -18.46 -11.10 -22.62
N ASP A 147 -18.98 -11.98 -21.76
CA ASP A 147 -19.54 -13.28 -22.16
C ASP A 147 -20.69 -13.11 -23.18
N LYS A 148 -21.58 -12.14 -22.93
CA LYS A 148 -22.64 -11.76 -23.88
C LYS A 148 -22.09 -11.26 -25.22
N HIS A 149 -20.97 -10.54 -25.22
CA HIS A 149 -20.34 -10.03 -26.44
C HIS A 149 -19.64 -11.14 -27.25
N TYR A 150 -19.08 -12.14 -26.57
CA TYR A 150 -18.36 -13.26 -27.18
C TYR A 150 -19.22 -14.53 -27.38
N GLY A 151 -20.50 -14.50 -27.01
CA GLY A 151 -21.45 -15.60 -27.22
C GLY A 151 -21.13 -16.86 -26.39
N ARG A 152 -20.58 -16.67 -25.18
CA ARG A 152 -20.33 -17.75 -24.21
C ARG A 152 -21.36 -17.73 -23.10
#